data_AF-A0A7C3C5U9-F1
#
_entry.id   AF-A0A7C3C5U9-F1
#
_cell.length_a   1.000
_cell.length_b   1.000
_cell.length_c   1.000
_cell.angle_alpha   90.00
_cell.angle_beta   90.00
_cell.angle_gamma   90.00
#
_symmetry.space_group_name_H-M   'P 1'
#
loop_
_entity.id
_entity.type
_entity.pdbx_description
1 polymer ?
#
loop_
_entity_poly.entity_id
_entity_poly.type
_entity_poly.pdbx_seq_one_letter_code
_entity_poly.pdbx_strand_id
1 'polypeptide(L)'
;MSLVLLCIAGTASTWAWAADPFVVTNVHVDASADNALEARNFALSQGRTEAANILLARMSLQSDRDKTGITQIATEDGARMIRALEIANEKRSGNRYLADITVAFNAQAVEQYMSAHGLRMVSTQSRKRLVVPLLNDSSNWANNEWTYAWEKRGYENLLTPLVVINQASLQSIVANP
;
A
#
# COMPACT_ATOMS: atom_id res chain seq x y z
N MET A 1 -10.37 -37.58 -36.44
CA MET A 1 -10.34 -37.47 -34.97
C MET A 1 -9.47 -36.27 -34.64
N SER A 2 -10.05 -35.07 -34.59
CA SER A 2 -9.31 -33.82 -34.40
C SER A 2 -9.24 -33.46 -32.92
N LEU A 3 -8.02 -33.32 -32.41
CA LEU A 3 -7.71 -32.97 -31.03
C LEU A 3 -7.70 -31.44 -30.89
N VAL A 4 -8.64 -30.89 -30.13
CA VAL A 4 -8.65 -29.46 -29.75
C VAL A 4 -7.86 -29.32 -28.46
N LEU A 5 -6.70 -28.67 -28.53
CA LEU A 5 -5.87 -28.32 -27.38
C LEU A 5 -6.36 -26.97 -26.83
N LEU A 6 -7.11 -26.99 -25.74
CA LEU A 6 -7.57 -25.79 -25.04
C LEU A 6 -6.48 -25.33 -24.07
N CYS A 7 -5.67 -24.35 -24.49
CA CYS A 7 -4.71 -23.66 -23.60
C CYS A 7 -5.47 -22.79 -22.60
N ILE A 8 -5.54 -23.21 -21.34
CA ILE A 8 -6.00 -22.37 -20.23
C ILE A 8 -4.83 -21.44 -19.87
N ALA A 9 -4.85 -20.21 -20.38
CA ALA A 9 -3.94 -19.16 -19.95
C ALA A 9 -4.32 -18.73 -18.53
N GLY A 10 -3.45 -19.02 -17.55
CA GLY A 10 -3.61 -18.60 -16.17
C GLY A 10 -3.60 -17.08 -16.05
N THR A 11 -4.64 -16.53 -15.42
CA THR A 11 -4.72 -15.11 -15.11
C THR A 11 -3.80 -14.79 -13.93
N ALA A 12 -2.64 -14.19 -14.21
CA ALA A 12 -1.81 -13.56 -13.19
C ALA A 12 -2.53 -12.33 -12.63
N SER A 13 -3.38 -12.54 -11.62
CA SER A 13 -4.12 -11.48 -10.93
C SER A 13 -3.31 -10.96 -9.73
N THR A 14 -2.06 -10.56 -9.95
CA THR A 14 -1.20 -10.00 -8.87
C THR A 14 -1.03 -8.48 -8.95
N TRP A 15 -1.65 -7.82 -9.94
CA TRP A 15 -1.50 -6.36 -10.15
C TRP A 15 -2.62 -5.52 -9.54
N ALA A 16 -3.63 -6.13 -8.92
CA ALA A 16 -4.79 -5.40 -8.39
C ALA A 16 -4.52 -4.67 -7.06
N TRP A 17 -3.56 -5.13 -6.25
CA TRP A 17 -3.28 -4.52 -4.94
C TRP A 17 -2.35 -3.31 -4.99
N ALA A 18 -1.47 -3.22 -5.99
CA ALA A 18 -0.50 -2.12 -6.11
C ALA A 18 -1.11 -0.77 -6.54
N ALA A 19 -2.42 -0.70 -6.76
CA ALA A 19 -3.13 0.51 -7.21
C ALA A 19 -4.30 0.91 -6.30
N ASP A 20 -4.57 0.17 -5.22
CA ASP A 20 -5.69 0.48 -4.32
C ASP A 20 -5.22 1.42 -3.21
N PRO A 21 -5.73 2.68 -3.16
CA PRO A 21 -5.26 3.66 -2.19
C PRO A 21 -5.65 3.30 -0.74
N PHE A 22 -6.58 2.36 -0.54
CA PHE A 22 -6.99 1.81 0.76
C PHE A 22 -6.15 0.60 1.21
N VAL A 23 -5.06 0.28 0.50
CA VAL A 23 -4.12 -0.76 0.91
C VAL A 23 -2.84 -0.13 1.46
N VAL A 24 -2.43 -0.58 2.65
CA VAL A 24 -1.17 -0.20 3.28
C VAL A 24 -0.28 -1.43 3.31
N THR A 25 0.79 -1.39 2.53
CA THR A 25 1.77 -2.47 2.36
C THR A 25 3.00 -2.23 3.24
N ASN A 26 3.80 -3.28 3.42
CA ASN A 26 5.14 -3.22 4.03
C ASN A 26 5.15 -2.66 5.47
N VAL A 27 4.14 -3.00 6.26
CA VAL A 27 4.09 -2.64 7.68
C VAL A 27 4.87 -3.70 8.45
N HIS A 28 6.10 -3.38 8.84
CA HIS A 28 6.93 -4.27 9.62
C HIS A 28 6.42 -4.36 11.06
N VAL A 29 6.24 -5.59 11.56
CA VAL A 29 5.85 -5.85 12.95
C VAL A 29 6.92 -6.68 13.64
N ASP A 30 7.24 -6.31 14.87
CA ASP A 30 8.18 -7.03 15.74
C ASP A 30 7.72 -6.87 17.19
N ALA A 31 7.54 -7.99 17.88
CA ALA A 31 7.05 -8.02 19.25
C ALA A 31 7.64 -9.19 20.03
N SER A 32 7.79 -8.98 21.34
CA SER A 32 8.06 -10.05 22.30
C SER A 32 7.00 -10.07 23.40
N ALA A 33 6.69 -11.26 23.91
CA ALA A 33 5.74 -11.50 24.99
C ALA A 33 6.10 -12.81 25.73
N ASP A 34 5.28 -13.31 26.65
CA ASP A 34 5.60 -14.51 27.44
C ASP A 34 5.70 -15.78 26.58
N ASN A 35 5.04 -15.79 25.42
CA ASN A 35 5.11 -16.87 24.45
C ASN A 35 4.88 -16.36 23.02
N ALA A 36 5.20 -17.20 22.02
CA ALA A 36 5.08 -16.85 20.61
C ALA A 36 3.65 -16.48 20.16
N LEU A 37 2.61 -17.03 20.81
CA LEU A 37 1.22 -16.71 20.48
C LEU A 37 0.84 -15.31 20.94
N GLU A 38 1.20 -14.96 22.17
CA GLU A 38 1.01 -13.60 22.70
C GLU A 38 1.82 -12.57 21.93
N ALA A 39 3.08 -12.89 21.62
CA ALA A 39 3.96 -12.01 20.84
C ALA A 39 3.33 -11.73 19.47
N ARG A 40 2.79 -12.75 18.81
CA ARG A 40 2.05 -12.61 17.55
C ARG A 40 0.84 -11.70 17.69
N ASN A 41 0.00 -11.95 18.70
CA ASN A 41 -1.22 -11.16 18.90
C ASN A 41 -0.89 -9.68 19.15
N PHE A 42 0.16 -9.42 19.92
CA PHE A 42 0.66 -8.07 20.20
C PHE A 42 1.19 -7.40 18.93
N ALA A 43 2.10 -8.05 18.18
CA ALA A 43 2.64 -7.51 16.93
C ALA A 43 1.54 -7.21 15.91
N LEU A 44 0.59 -8.12 15.70
CA LEU A 44 -0.51 -7.92 14.76
C LEU A 44 -1.49 -6.84 15.23
N SER A 45 -1.70 -6.65 16.53
CA SER A 45 -2.50 -5.54 17.06
C SER A 45 -1.84 -4.18 16.77
N GLN A 46 -0.55 -4.07 17.07
CA GLN A 46 0.22 -2.86 16.81
C GLN A 46 0.28 -2.56 15.31
N GLY A 47 0.60 -3.56 14.48
CA GLY A 47 0.68 -3.38 13.03
C GLY A 47 -0.63 -2.93 12.40
N ARG A 48 -1.78 -3.46 12.86
CA ARG A 48 -3.10 -3.00 12.38
C ARG A 48 -3.37 -1.54 12.73
N THR A 49 -3.01 -1.13 13.95
CA THR A 49 -3.15 0.25 14.41
C THR A 49 -2.25 1.19 13.61
N GLU A 50 -0.99 0.79 13.39
CA GLU A 50 -0.03 1.53 12.58
C GLU A 50 -0.51 1.69 11.12
N ALA A 51 -0.97 0.59 10.50
CA ALA A 51 -1.53 0.63 9.16
C ALA A 51 -2.73 1.59 9.06
N ALA A 52 -3.61 1.60 10.07
CA ALA A 52 -4.75 2.51 10.11
C ALA A 52 -4.27 3.97 10.20
N ASN A 53 -3.28 4.28 11.04
CA ASN A 53 -2.71 5.62 11.16
C ASN A 53 -2.03 6.10 9.86
N ILE A 54 -1.31 5.21 9.17
CA ILE A 54 -0.75 5.49 7.85
C ILE A 54 -1.86 5.82 6.86
N LEU A 55 -2.95 5.04 6.83
CA LEU A 55 -4.09 5.31 5.96
C LEU A 55 -4.76 6.64 6.31
N LEU A 56 -4.96 6.95 7.60
CA LEU A 56 -5.53 8.21 8.05
C LEU A 56 -4.71 9.40 7.55
N ALA A 57 -3.40 9.37 7.73
CA ALA A 57 -2.50 10.43 7.30
C ALA A 57 -2.50 10.58 5.77
N ARG A 58 -2.63 9.46 5.04
CA ARG A 58 -2.80 9.45 3.58
C ARG A 58 -4.13 10.06 3.16
N MET A 59 -5.24 9.72 3.83
CA MET A 59 -6.58 10.07 3.38
C MET A 59 -7.10 11.41 3.92
N SER A 60 -6.37 12.09 4.80
CA SER A 60 -6.79 13.37 5.40
C SER A 60 -5.71 14.44 5.28
N LEU A 61 -6.13 15.70 5.33
CA LEU A 61 -5.21 16.83 5.48
C LEU A 61 -4.77 16.95 6.94
N GLN A 62 -3.48 17.25 7.16
CA GLN A 62 -2.97 17.55 8.51
C GLN A 62 -3.78 18.65 9.20
N SER A 63 -4.14 19.71 8.46
CA SER A 63 -4.93 20.82 8.99
C SER A 63 -6.35 20.43 9.42
N ASP A 64 -6.94 19.38 8.83
CA ASP A 64 -8.24 18.88 9.26
C ASP A 64 -8.09 17.99 10.51
N ARG A 65 -7.04 17.16 10.57
CA ARG A 65 -6.70 16.38 11.76
C ARG A 65 -6.40 17.26 12.97
N ASP A 66 -5.67 18.35 12.78
CA ASP A 66 -5.37 19.31 13.84
C ASP A 66 -6.64 20.01 14.36
N LYS A 67 -7.59 20.31 13.46
CA LYS A 67 -8.87 20.93 13.82
C LYS A 67 -9.80 19.99 14.57
N THR A 68 -9.86 18.71 14.19
CA THR A 68 -10.73 17.72 14.83
C THR A 68 -10.08 17.05 16.04
N GLY A 69 -8.78 17.22 16.22
CA GLY A 69 -8.00 16.57 17.29
C GLY A 69 -7.67 15.09 17.01
N ILE A 70 -7.93 14.60 15.79
CA ILE A 70 -7.76 13.19 15.45
C ILE A 70 -6.40 12.98 14.80
N THR A 71 -5.40 12.73 15.65
CA THR A 71 -4.04 12.44 15.20
C THR A 71 -3.79 10.96 14.95
N GLN A 72 -4.58 10.08 15.58
CA GLN A 72 -4.48 8.62 15.49
C GLN A 72 -5.88 7.98 15.51
N ILE A 73 -5.98 6.80 14.89
CA ILE A 73 -7.17 5.95 14.93
C ILE A 73 -7.07 5.02 16.15
N ALA A 74 -8.15 4.90 16.92
CA ALA A 74 -8.24 3.92 17.99
C ALA A 74 -8.16 2.49 17.43
N THR A 75 -7.50 1.59 18.15
CA THR A 75 -7.24 0.22 17.67
C THR A 75 -8.51 -0.51 17.23
N GLU A 76 -9.61 -0.34 17.96
CA GLU A 76 -10.90 -0.97 17.68
C GLU A 76 -11.53 -0.44 16.39
N ASP A 77 -11.46 0.88 16.15
CA ASP A 77 -11.99 1.51 14.95
C ASP A 77 -11.19 1.08 13.73
N GLY A 78 -9.86 1.11 13.85
CA GLY A 78 -8.95 0.63 12.80
C GLY A 78 -9.25 -0.80 12.42
N ALA A 79 -9.44 -1.69 13.40
CA ALA A 79 -9.76 -3.09 13.17
C ALA A 79 -11.10 -3.31 12.46
N ARG A 80 -12.13 -2.51 12.77
CA ARG A 80 -13.47 -2.59 12.12
C ARG A 80 -13.45 -2.20 10.65
N MET A 81 -12.47 -1.40 10.24
CA MET A 81 -12.33 -0.97 8.85
C MET A 81 -11.54 -1.95 7.97
N ILE A 82 -10.94 -3.00 8.54
CA ILE A 82 -10.11 -3.95 7.77
C ILE A 82 -11.00 -4.88 6.94
N ARG A 83 -10.74 -4.97 5.63
CA ARG A 83 -11.35 -5.96 4.73
C ARG A 83 -10.46 -7.18 4.50
N ALA A 84 -9.13 -7.03 4.57
CA ALA A 84 -8.18 -8.13 4.43
C ALA A 84 -6.86 -7.82 5.16
N LEU A 85 -6.20 -8.88 5.63
CA LEU A 85 -4.87 -8.84 6.23
C LEU A 85 -4.03 -9.94 5.61
N GLU A 86 -2.87 -9.58 5.10
CA GLU A 86 -1.86 -10.49 4.60
C GLU A 86 -0.61 -10.41 5.46
N ILE A 87 0.03 -11.56 5.63
CA ILE A 87 1.24 -11.71 6.42
C ILE A 87 2.31 -12.32 5.52
N ALA A 88 3.44 -11.64 5.41
CA ALA A 88 4.62 -12.07 4.67
C ALA A 88 5.84 -12.12 5.61
N ASN A 89 6.88 -12.84 5.19
CA ASN A 89 8.16 -12.94 5.92
C ASN A 89 8.02 -13.30 7.41
N GLU A 90 7.00 -14.08 7.77
CA GLU A 90 6.68 -14.43 9.16
C GLU A 90 7.79 -15.29 9.78
N LYS A 91 8.32 -14.88 10.93
CA LYS A 91 9.19 -15.69 11.78
C LYS A 91 8.72 -15.64 13.22
N ARG A 92 8.78 -16.80 13.88
CA ARG A 92 8.41 -16.96 15.30
C ARG A 92 9.53 -17.70 16.00
N SER A 93 9.95 -17.21 17.17
CA SER A 93 10.99 -17.84 17.97
C SER A 93 10.65 -17.67 19.44
N GLY A 94 10.39 -18.77 20.16
CA GLY A 94 10.17 -18.79 21.62
C GLY A 94 9.16 -17.77 22.13
N ASN A 95 9.64 -16.54 22.36
CA ASN A 95 8.94 -15.41 22.94
C ASN A 95 8.89 -14.17 22.00
N ARG A 96 9.31 -14.26 20.73
CA ARG A 96 9.38 -13.18 19.75
C ARG A 96 8.68 -13.53 18.43
N TYR A 97 8.07 -12.53 17.84
CA TYR A 97 7.35 -12.59 16.57
C TYR A 97 7.78 -11.45 15.68
N LEU A 98 8.06 -11.73 14.40
CA LEU A 98 8.31 -10.71 13.38
C LEU A 98 7.66 -11.09 12.06
N ALA A 99 7.15 -10.10 11.33
CA ALA A 99 6.55 -10.28 10.01
C ALA A 99 6.46 -8.93 9.28
N ASP A 100 6.17 -8.99 7.98
CA ASP A 100 5.69 -7.83 7.23
C ASP A 100 4.20 -8.04 6.96
N ILE A 101 3.36 -7.05 7.26
CA ILE A 101 1.93 -7.15 7.01
C ILE A 101 1.48 -6.16 5.95
N THR A 102 0.48 -6.58 5.19
CA THR A 102 -0.29 -5.73 4.29
C THR A 102 -1.73 -5.71 4.79
N VAL A 103 -2.25 -4.50 5.01
CA VAL A 103 -3.61 -4.29 5.50
C VAL A 103 -4.43 -3.59 4.43
N ALA A 104 -5.51 -4.24 4.01
CA ALA A 104 -6.48 -3.65 3.11
C ALA A 104 -7.69 -3.17 3.92
N PHE A 105 -8.11 -1.94 3.69
CA PHE A 105 -9.25 -1.33 4.37
C PHE A 105 -10.48 -1.28 3.45
N ASN A 106 -11.66 -1.36 4.05
CA ASN A 106 -12.94 -1.18 3.38
C ASN A 106 -13.16 0.32 3.13
N ALA A 107 -13.22 0.74 1.87
CA ALA A 107 -13.35 2.14 1.48
C ALA A 107 -14.60 2.82 2.09
N GLN A 108 -15.74 2.13 2.09
CA GLN A 108 -16.99 2.66 2.65
C GLN A 108 -16.88 2.86 4.17
N ALA A 109 -16.26 1.93 4.89
CA ALA A 109 -16.07 2.05 6.34
C ALA A 109 -15.12 3.21 6.69
N VAL A 110 -14.07 3.41 5.88
CA VAL A 110 -13.14 4.55 6.02
C VAL A 110 -13.85 5.87 5.76
N GLU A 111 -14.62 5.97 4.68
CA GLU A 111 -15.39 7.18 4.37
C GLU A 111 -16.39 7.52 5.48
N GLN A 112 -17.09 6.51 6.01
CA GLN A 112 -18.00 6.67 7.15
C GLN A 112 -17.28 7.15 8.40
N TYR A 113 -16.12 6.55 8.72
CA TYR A 113 -15.30 6.97 9.85
C TYR A 113 -14.87 8.43 9.70
N MET A 114 -14.35 8.82 8.54
CA MET A 114 -13.90 10.20 8.28
C MET A 114 -15.05 11.20 8.38
N SER A 115 -16.20 10.90 7.74
CA SER A 115 -17.39 11.74 7.77
C SER A 115 -17.93 11.92 9.18
N ALA A 116 -18.05 10.84 9.96
CA ALA A 116 -18.51 10.88 11.35
C ALA A 116 -17.62 11.74 12.26
N HIS A 117 -16.36 11.89 11.87
CA HIS A 117 -15.34 12.63 12.60
C HIS A 117 -15.01 14.01 12.01
N GLY A 118 -15.77 14.47 11.01
CA GLY A 118 -15.57 15.77 10.37
C GLY A 118 -14.27 15.88 9.55
N LEU A 119 -13.64 14.76 9.21
CA LEU A 119 -12.46 14.71 8.37
C LEU A 119 -12.84 14.67 6.89
N ARG A 120 -12.25 15.55 6.08
CA ARG A 120 -12.42 15.52 4.63
C ARG A 120 -11.48 14.49 4.02
N MET A 121 -12.04 13.55 3.25
CA MET A 121 -11.27 12.54 2.53
C MET A 121 -10.65 13.15 1.27
N VAL A 122 -9.33 13.04 1.12
CA VAL A 122 -8.60 13.54 -0.07
C VAL A 122 -8.55 12.54 -1.23
N SER A 123 -9.28 11.41 -1.14
CA SER A 123 -9.21 10.25 -2.03
C SER A 123 -9.83 10.43 -3.42
N THR A 124 -9.77 11.62 -4.02
CA THR A 124 -9.79 11.66 -5.49
C THR A 124 -8.49 11.05 -5.95
N GLN A 125 -8.54 9.77 -6.37
CA GLN A 125 -7.43 9.05 -6.99
C GLN A 125 -6.75 10.00 -7.98
N SER A 126 -5.55 10.49 -7.64
CA SER A 126 -4.82 11.34 -8.57
C SER A 126 -4.49 10.48 -9.78
N ARG A 127 -4.83 10.97 -10.99
CA ARG A 127 -4.39 10.35 -12.25
C ARG A 127 -2.89 10.04 -12.13
N LYS A 128 -2.48 8.83 -12.55
CA LYS A 128 -1.07 8.40 -12.56
C LYS A 128 -0.23 9.54 -13.14
N ARG A 129 0.76 10.04 -12.39
CA ARG A 129 1.67 11.08 -12.89
C ARG A 129 2.99 10.42 -13.28
N LEU A 130 3.38 10.66 -14.53
CA LEU A 130 4.61 10.13 -15.10
C LEU A 130 5.77 11.07 -14.77
N VAL A 131 6.83 10.56 -14.15
CA VAL A 131 8.05 11.34 -13.91
C VAL A 131 9.10 10.91 -14.94
N VAL A 132 9.56 11.86 -15.75
CA VAL A 132 10.62 11.64 -16.75
C VAL A 132 11.88 12.37 -16.29
N PRO A 133 12.83 11.69 -15.64
CA PRO A 133 14.10 12.33 -15.32
C PRO A 133 14.92 12.53 -16.60
N LEU A 134 15.19 13.78 -16.97
CA LEU A 134 16.07 14.13 -18.08
C LEU A 134 17.48 14.41 -17.54
N LEU A 135 18.49 13.75 -18.11
CA LEU A 135 19.90 14.03 -17.85
C LEU A 135 20.58 14.49 -19.15
N ASN A 136 21.02 15.76 -19.14
CA ASN A 136 21.93 16.38 -20.11
C ASN A 136 21.58 16.12 -21.58
N ASP A 137 20.35 16.44 -22.01
CA ASP A 137 19.87 16.33 -23.41
C ASP A 137 20.07 14.96 -24.08
N SER A 138 20.31 13.91 -23.29
CA SER A 138 20.48 12.57 -23.83
C SER A 138 19.11 11.92 -24.03
N SER A 139 18.87 11.38 -25.24
CA SER A 139 17.71 10.56 -25.58
C SER A 139 17.62 9.25 -24.76
N ASN A 140 18.57 9.01 -23.84
CA ASN A 140 18.70 7.77 -23.07
C ASN A 140 18.02 7.87 -21.70
N TRP A 141 16.73 8.20 -21.73
CA TRP A 141 15.87 8.37 -20.54
C TRP A 141 15.63 7.07 -19.76
N ALA A 142 15.81 5.90 -20.39
CA ALA A 142 15.46 4.60 -19.82
C ALA A 142 16.58 3.96 -18.99
N ASN A 143 17.82 4.44 -19.09
CA ASN A 143 18.98 3.74 -18.55
C ASN A 143 20.04 4.70 -18.03
N ASN A 144 19.74 5.37 -16.92
CA ASN A 144 20.67 6.30 -16.27
C ASN A 144 20.63 6.15 -14.74
N GLU A 145 21.64 6.73 -14.07
CA GLU A 145 21.81 6.67 -12.62
C GLU A 145 20.62 7.23 -11.84
N TRP A 146 19.88 8.17 -12.45
CA TRP A 146 18.65 8.73 -11.89
C TRP A 146 17.50 7.71 -11.90
N THR A 147 17.26 7.00 -13.01
CA THR A 147 16.21 5.95 -13.09
C THR A 147 16.38 4.91 -11.98
N TYR A 148 17.61 4.44 -11.74
CA TYR A 148 17.92 3.49 -10.67
C TYR A 148 17.69 4.04 -9.26
N ALA A 149 17.97 5.33 -9.03
CA ALA A 149 17.75 5.95 -7.72
C ALA A 149 16.26 6.09 -7.36
N TRP A 150 15.39 6.27 -8.37
CA TRP A 150 13.96 6.43 -8.17
C TRP A 150 13.19 5.11 -8.06
N GLU A 151 13.60 4.05 -8.77
CA GLU A 151 13.00 2.71 -8.64
C GLU A 151 13.17 2.14 -7.21
N LYS A 152 14.26 2.46 -6.53
CA LYS A 152 14.60 1.90 -5.22
C LYS A 152 13.72 2.37 -4.05
N ARG A 153 12.85 3.38 -4.26
CA ARG A 153 12.12 4.08 -3.17
C ARG A 153 10.61 3.78 -3.08
N GLY A 154 10.04 2.94 -3.94
CA GLY A 154 8.67 2.42 -3.77
C GLY A 154 7.57 3.49 -3.78
N TYR A 155 7.57 4.35 -4.80
CA TYR A 155 6.65 5.50 -4.92
C TYR A 155 5.26 5.15 -5.48
N GLU A 156 4.98 3.88 -5.74
CA GLU A 156 3.69 3.42 -6.29
C GLU A 156 2.50 3.60 -5.34
N ASN A 157 2.72 3.75 -4.03
CA ASN A 157 1.65 3.84 -3.03
C ASN A 157 1.36 5.28 -2.55
N LEU A 158 1.93 6.28 -3.22
CA LEU A 158 1.65 7.69 -2.92
C LEU A 158 0.23 8.07 -3.38
N LEU A 159 -0.38 9.05 -2.70
CA LEU A 159 -1.64 9.68 -3.13
C LEU A 159 -1.61 10.17 -4.57
N THR A 160 -0.41 10.41 -5.09
CA THR A 160 -0.17 10.40 -6.52
C THR A 160 0.88 9.38 -6.85
N PRO A 161 0.49 8.20 -7.34
CA PRO A 161 1.45 7.16 -7.71
C PRO A 161 2.36 7.71 -8.80
N LEU A 162 3.66 7.71 -8.51
CA LEU A 162 4.69 8.10 -9.46
C LEU A 162 5.21 6.84 -10.12
N VAL A 163 5.03 6.72 -11.43
CA VAL A 163 5.67 5.68 -12.24
C VAL A 163 6.91 6.30 -12.87
N VAL A 164 8.07 5.70 -12.62
CA VAL A 164 9.32 6.05 -13.30
C VAL A 164 9.30 5.40 -14.68
N ILE A 165 9.60 6.15 -15.74
CA ILE A 165 9.64 5.54 -17.07
C ILE A 165 10.87 4.63 -17.20
N ASN A 166 10.63 3.34 -17.43
CA ASN A 166 11.58 2.42 -18.03
C ASN A 166 10.96 1.77 -19.27
N GLN A 167 11.74 0.98 -20.03
CA GLN A 167 11.26 0.41 -21.29
C GLN A 167 10.05 -0.54 -21.12
N ALA A 168 9.92 -1.17 -19.93
CA ALA A 168 8.81 -2.05 -19.60
C ALA A 168 7.53 -1.26 -19.23
N SER A 169 7.65 -0.11 -18.57
CA SER A 169 6.50 0.72 -18.19
C SER A 169 5.87 1.48 -19.37
N LEU A 170 6.61 1.72 -20.46
CA LEU A 170 6.03 2.34 -21.66
C LEU A 170 4.96 1.47 -22.33
N GLN A 171 5.17 0.15 -22.36
CA GLN A 171 4.22 -0.74 -23.02
C GLN A 171 2.90 -0.84 -22.25
N SER A 172 2.92 -0.74 -20.92
CA SER A 172 1.72 -0.78 -20.10
C SER A 172 0.91 0.53 -20.12
N ILE A 173 1.56 1.66 -20.39
CA ILE A 173 0.89 2.97 -20.56
C ILE A 173 0.22 3.07 -21.94
N VAL A 174 0.87 2.58 -22.99
CA VAL A 174 0.31 2.62 -24.36
C VAL A 174 -0.81 1.59 -24.54
N ALA A 175 -0.76 0.46 -23.83
CA ALA A 175 -1.75 -0.59 -23.91
C ALA A 175 -3.07 -0.31 -23.15
N ASN A 176 -3.11 0.72 -22.29
CA ASN A 176 -4.30 1.09 -21.52
C ASN A 176 -4.32 2.61 -21.25
N PRO A 177 -4.76 3.42 -22.24
CA PRO A 177 -4.72 4.89 -22.18
C PRO A 177 -5.64 5.51 -21.12
#